data_AF-A0A2H0NZB3-F1
#
_entry.id   AF-A0A2H0NZB3-F1
#
_cell.length_a   1.000
_cell.length_b   1.000
_cell.length_c   1.000
_cell.angle_alpha   90.00
_cell.angle_beta   90.00
_cell.angle_gamma   90.00
#
_symmetry.space_group_name_H-M   'P 1'
#
loop_
_entity.id
_entity.type
_entity.pdbx_description
1 polymer ?
#
loop_
_entity_poly.entity_id
_entity_poly.type
_entity_poly.pdbx_seq_one_letter_code
_entity_poly.pdbx_strand_id
1 'polypeptide(L)'
;FTGDVVWKDSWGDLYRNKEKFGRVQSYRVAARTGDTAWTDSYGKLYRNDRELGRASRWEISDRTGDVAWLDSYRHLYKNGVEVGSGVDHFTLREDGRIIWV
;
A
#
# COMPACT_ATOMS: atom_id res chain seq x y z
N PHE A 1 -6.58 17.48 -3.06
CA PHE A 1 -5.82 17.23 -1.83
C PHE A 1 -6.81 17.15 -0.68
N THR A 2 -6.67 16.16 0.20
CA THR A 2 -7.63 15.89 1.28
C THR A 2 -7.44 16.77 2.52
N GLY A 3 -6.29 17.43 2.63
CA GLY A 3 -5.91 18.20 3.82
C GLY A 3 -5.30 17.34 4.94
N ASP A 4 -5.18 16.03 4.73
CA ASP A 4 -4.52 15.13 5.69
C ASP A 4 -3.01 15.29 5.66
N VAL A 5 -2.40 15.21 6.84
CA VAL A 5 -0.95 15.17 7.00
C VAL A 5 -0.54 13.78 7.44
N VAL A 6 0.32 13.13 6.66
CA VAL A 6 0.93 11.84 7.02
C VAL A 6 2.38 12.09 7.36
N TRP A 7 2.81 11.62 8.52
CA TRP A 7 4.15 11.85 9.03
C TRP A 7 4.67 10.65 9.82
N LYS A 8 5.99 10.49 9.84
CA LYS A 8 6.69 9.42 10.56
C LYS A 8 7.54 10.05 11.66
N ASP A 9 7.46 9.54 12.88
CA ASP A 9 8.30 10.00 13.98
C ASP A 9 9.70 9.36 13.97
N SER A 10 10.56 9.77 14.91
CA SER A 10 11.93 9.23 15.03
C SER A 10 11.98 7.77 15.50
N TRP A 11 10.92 7.26 16.12
CA TRP A 11 10.78 5.85 16.54
C TRP A 11 10.33 4.95 15.38
N GLY A 12 9.83 5.59 14.33
CA GLY A 12 9.37 4.99 13.11
C GLY A 12 7.89 4.67 13.12
N ASP A 13 7.11 5.27 14.02
CA ASP A 13 5.66 5.17 13.99
C ASP A 13 5.07 6.10 12.92
N LEU A 14 4.12 5.59 12.14
CA LEU A 14 3.38 6.33 11.13
C LEU A 14 2.11 6.91 11.73
N TYR A 15 1.86 8.18 11.42
CA TYR A 15 0.68 8.91 11.85
C TYR A 15 -0.03 9.52 10.65
N ARG A 16 -1.35 9.55 10.71
CA ARG A 16 -2.21 10.38 9.86
C ARG A 16 -2.97 11.34 10.76
N ASN A 17 -2.69 12.63 10.62
CA ASN A 17 -3.16 13.67 11.53
C ASN A 17 -2.74 13.35 12.98
N LYS A 18 -3.68 12.94 13.83
CA LYS A 18 -3.46 12.55 15.24
C LYS A 18 -3.51 11.04 15.47
N GLU A 19 -3.87 10.26 14.45
CA GLU A 19 -4.04 8.82 14.57
C GLU A 19 -2.73 8.10 14.26
N LYS A 20 -2.36 7.14 15.11
CA LYS A 20 -1.18 6.29 14.94
C LYS A 20 -1.58 4.98 14.26
N PHE A 21 -0.95 4.66 13.13
CA PHE A 21 -1.16 3.37 12.44
C PHE A 21 -0.24 2.27 12.95
N GLY A 22 1.03 2.59 13.20
CA GLY A 22 1.99 1.62 13.71
C GLY A 22 3.41 1.85 13.20
N ARG A 23 4.30 0.92 13.52
CA ARG A 23 5.73 1.04 13.18
C ARG A 23 5.95 0.71 11.71
N VAL A 24 6.40 1.70 10.96
CA VAL A 24 6.49 1.65 9.51
C VAL A 24 7.93 1.49 9.01
N GLN A 25 8.11 0.52 8.13
CA GLN A 25 9.31 0.37 7.31
C GLN A 25 9.25 1.29 6.09
N SER A 26 8.14 1.27 5.34
CA SER A 26 7.93 2.09 4.14
C SER A 26 6.47 2.50 3.99
N TYR A 27 6.19 3.66 3.38
CA TYR A 27 4.82 4.13 3.13
C TYR A 27 4.73 5.03 1.90
N ARG A 28 3.50 5.17 1.37
CA ARG A 28 3.10 6.10 0.31
C ARG A 28 1.67 6.56 0.56
N VAL A 29 1.37 7.76 0.11
CA VAL A 29 0.06 8.41 0.29
C VAL A 29 -0.53 8.71 -1.08
N ALA A 30 -1.75 8.24 -1.33
CA ALA A 30 -2.49 8.59 -2.52
C ALA A 30 -2.93 10.06 -2.46
N ALA A 31 -2.37 10.91 -3.30
CA ALA A 31 -2.56 12.37 -3.18
C ALA A 31 -4.02 12.84 -3.31
N ARG A 32 -4.88 12.08 -4.01
CA ARG A 32 -6.29 12.47 -4.21
C ARG A 32 -7.24 11.92 -3.14
N THR A 33 -7.01 10.72 -2.62
CA THR A 33 -7.89 10.09 -1.62
C THR A 33 -7.36 10.20 -0.20
N GLY A 34 -6.07 10.51 -0.04
CA GLY A 34 -5.36 10.50 1.23
C GLY A 34 -5.08 9.09 1.77
N ASP A 35 -5.52 8.05 1.08
CA ASP A 35 -5.26 6.67 1.50
C ASP A 35 -3.77 6.43 1.63
N THR A 36 -3.38 5.76 2.71
CA THR A 36 -1.97 5.52 3.02
C THR A 36 -1.69 4.03 2.95
N ALA A 37 -0.84 3.61 2.01
CA ALA A 37 -0.33 2.26 1.98
C ALA A 37 1.02 2.22 2.68
N TRP A 38 1.23 1.25 3.56
CA TRP A 38 2.45 1.15 4.34
C TRP A 38 2.78 -0.28 4.73
N THR A 39 4.05 -0.54 5.00
CA THR A 39 4.53 -1.85 5.45
C THR A 39 5.20 -1.78 6.80
N ASP A 40 5.03 -2.81 7.61
CA ASP A 40 5.84 -3.00 8.82
C ASP A 40 7.20 -3.64 8.51
N SER A 41 8.00 -3.91 9.55
CA SER A 41 9.31 -4.57 9.43
C SER A 41 9.23 -6.05 9.07
N TYR A 42 8.06 -6.68 9.16
CA TYR A 42 7.83 -8.08 8.81
C TYR A 42 7.36 -8.27 7.37
N GLY A 43 7.13 -7.16 6.66
CA GLY A 43 6.62 -7.14 5.29
C GLY A 43 5.11 -7.23 5.19
N LYS A 44 4.38 -7.05 6.30
CA LYS A 44 2.92 -6.94 6.26
C LYS A 44 2.55 -5.60 5.64
N LEU A 45 1.69 -5.64 4.64
CA LEU A 45 1.17 -4.50 3.91
C LEU A 45 -0.19 -4.11 4.47
N TYR A 46 -0.36 -2.81 4.69
CA TYR A 46 -1.57 -2.20 5.20
C TYR A 46 -2.05 -1.12 4.23
N ARG A 47 -3.36 -0.91 4.19
CA ARG A 47 -4.00 0.29 3.65
C ARG A 47 -4.78 0.96 4.76
N ASN A 48 -4.35 2.15 5.15
CA ASN A 48 -4.76 2.83 6.38
C ASN A 48 -4.53 1.89 7.57
N ASP A 49 -5.55 1.55 8.34
CA ASP A 49 -5.51 0.64 9.48
C ASP A 49 -5.71 -0.84 9.10
N ARG A 50 -6.06 -1.15 7.85
CA ARG A 50 -6.41 -2.50 7.42
C ARG A 50 -5.22 -3.27 6.85
N GLU A 51 -4.90 -4.43 7.45
CA GLU A 51 -3.95 -5.40 6.89
C GLU A 51 -4.48 -6.01 5.58
N LEU A 52 -3.66 -6.00 4.54
CA LEU A 52 -3.96 -6.60 3.23
C LEU A 52 -3.30 -7.96 3.05
N GLY A 53 -2.11 -8.16 3.63
CA GLY A 53 -1.33 -9.39 3.47
C GLY A 53 0.17 -9.14 3.61
N ARG A 54 1.00 -10.04 3.10
CA ARG A 54 2.47 -9.92 3.17
C ARG A 54 3.06 -9.67 1.79
N ALA A 55 3.58 -8.46 1.57
CA ALA A 55 4.00 -8.02 0.24
C ALA A 55 5.53 -8.05 0.08
N SER A 56 5.98 -8.60 -1.05
CA SER A 56 7.36 -8.46 -1.55
C SER A 56 7.54 -7.18 -2.38
N ARG A 57 6.48 -6.75 -3.07
CA ARG A 57 6.38 -5.50 -3.84
C ARG A 57 4.96 -4.97 -3.77
N TRP A 58 4.80 -3.65 -3.73
CA TRP A 58 3.47 -3.02 -3.69
C TRP A 58 3.46 -1.63 -4.33
N GLU A 59 2.28 -1.21 -4.79
CA GLU A 59 2.00 0.11 -5.34
C GLU A 59 0.62 0.59 -4.86
N ILE A 60 0.43 1.91 -4.75
CA ILE A 60 -0.86 2.55 -4.47
C ILE A 60 -1.20 3.52 -5.59
N SER A 61 -2.46 3.52 -6.02
CA SER A 61 -2.96 4.44 -7.03
C SER A 61 -3.26 5.80 -6.41
N ASP A 62 -2.62 6.85 -6.93
CA ASP A 62 -2.80 8.22 -6.43
C ASP A 62 -4.23 8.75 -6.56
N ARG A 63 -4.99 8.27 -7.54
CA ARG A 63 -6.35 8.75 -7.82
C ARG A 63 -7.45 7.92 -7.19
N THR A 64 -7.23 6.62 -6.97
CA THR A 64 -8.28 5.71 -6.45
C THR A 64 -7.99 5.22 -5.04
N GLY A 65 -6.74 5.27 -4.56
CA GLY A 65 -6.35 4.64 -3.31
C GLY A 65 -6.31 3.11 -3.37
N ASP A 66 -6.48 2.53 -4.57
CA ASP A 66 -6.31 1.09 -4.78
C ASP A 66 -4.86 0.69 -4.48
N VAL A 67 -4.67 -0.48 -3.87
CA VAL A 67 -3.37 -1.04 -3.58
C VAL A 67 -3.22 -2.34 -4.34
N ALA A 68 -2.13 -2.46 -5.10
CA ALA A 68 -1.75 -3.68 -5.78
C ALA A 68 -0.41 -4.18 -5.24
N TRP A 69 -0.27 -5.49 -5.06
CA TRP A 69 0.92 -6.05 -4.45
C TRP A 69 1.18 -7.48 -4.90
N LEU A 70 2.45 -7.88 -4.86
CA LEU A 70 2.90 -9.26 -5.02
C LEU A 70 3.28 -9.83 -3.68
N ASP A 71 2.96 -11.10 -3.46
CA ASP A 71 3.55 -11.87 -2.36
C ASP A 71 4.93 -12.43 -2.76
N SER A 72 5.52 -13.26 -1.91
CA SER A 72 6.80 -13.93 -2.19
C SER A 72 6.70 -15.06 -3.22
N TYR A 73 5.50 -15.52 -3.54
CA TYR A 73 5.20 -16.61 -4.45
C TYR A 73 4.68 -16.14 -5.82
N ARG A 74 4.75 -14.83 -6.09
CA ARG A 74 4.30 -14.19 -7.34
C ARG A 74 2.79 -14.25 -7.55
N HIS A 75 2.01 -14.32 -6.48
CA HIS A 75 0.58 -14.05 -6.51
C HIS A 75 0.35 -12.55 -6.49
N LEU A 76 -0.43 -12.05 -7.45
CA LEU A 76 -0.78 -10.65 -7.62
C LEU A 76 -2.13 -10.39 -6.97
N TYR A 77 -2.18 -9.38 -6.11
CA TYR A 77 -3.38 -8.99 -5.38
C TYR A 77 -3.77 -7.55 -5.68
N LYS A 78 -5.08 -7.27 -5.63
CA LYS A 78 -5.65 -5.92 -5.59
C LYS A 78 -6.55 -5.79 -4.36
N ASN A 79 -6.26 -4.83 -3.48
CA ASN A 79 -7.02 -4.55 -2.26
C ASN A 79 -7.29 -5.81 -1.38
N GLY A 80 -6.37 -6.77 -1.40
CA GLY A 80 -6.47 -8.04 -0.65
C GLY A 80 -7.15 -9.19 -1.41
N VAL A 81 -7.53 -8.99 -2.67
CA VAL A 81 -8.11 -10.04 -3.54
C VAL A 81 -7.07 -10.47 -4.56
N GLU A 82 -6.82 -11.77 -4.69
CA GLU A 82 -5.93 -12.31 -5.73
C GLU A 82 -6.54 -12.11 -7.12
N VAL A 83 -5.75 -11.61 -8.05
CA VAL A 83 -6.15 -11.33 -9.45
C VAL A 83 -5.30 -12.08 -10.47
N GLY A 84 -4.21 -12.72 -10.04
CA GLY A 84 -3.35 -13.51 -10.90
C GLY A 84 -2.24 -14.20 -10.12
N SER A 85 -1.58 -15.17 -10.76
CA SER A 85 -0.46 -15.92 -10.20
C SER A 85 0.65 -16.07 -11.22
N GLY A 86 1.88 -16.31 -10.75
CA GLY A 86 3.07 -16.39 -11.61
C GLY A 86 3.48 -15.06 -12.23
N VAL A 87 3.13 -13.94 -11.60
CA VAL A 87 3.40 -12.58 -12.11
C VAL A 87 4.79 -12.12 -11.69
N ASP A 88 5.62 -11.78 -12.67
CA ASP A 88 6.98 -11.29 -12.42
C ASP A 88 6.99 -9.76 -12.26
N HIS A 89 6.16 -9.05 -13.03
CA HIS A 89 6.07 -7.61 -12.98
C HIS A 89 4.63 -7.12 -13.12
N PHE A 90 4.26 -6.12 -12.31
CA PHE A 90 3.01 -5.40 -12.51
C PHE A 90 3.22 -3.88 -12.46
N THR A 91 2.24 -3.14 -12.92
CA THR A 91 2.11 -1.69 -12.72
C THR A 91 0.67 -1.39 -12.36
N LEU A 92 0.47 -0.60 -11.30
CA LEU A 92 -0.82 -0.04 -10.95
C LEU A 92 -0.96 1.35 -11.54
N ARG A 93 -1.90 1.51 -12.47
CA ARG A 93 -2.21 2.81 -13.05
C ARG A 93 -2.96 3.71 -12.07
N GLU A 94 -2.92 5.01 -12.33
CA GLU A 94 -3.70 5.98 -11.55
C GLU A 94 -5.20 5.67 -11.56
N ASP A 95 -5.76 5.09 -12.63
CA ASP A 95 -7.18 4.72 -12.69
C ASP A 95 -7.52 3.42 -11.93
N GLY A 96 -6.55 2.82 -11.23
CA GLY A 96 -6.74 1.60 -10.46
C GLY A 96 -6.62 0.32 -11.29
N ARG A 97 -6.34 0.41 -12.60
CA ARG A 97 -6.10 -0.78 -13.43
C ARG A 97 -4.71 -1.33 -13.21
N ILE A 98 -4.61 -2.65 -13.10
CA ILE A 98 -3.34 -3.35 -13.02
C ILE A 98 -2.99 -3.90 -14.40
N ILE A 99 -1.74 -3.72 -14.81
CA ILE A 99 -1.15 -4.36 -15.99
C ILE A 99 0.00 -5.22 -15.49
N TRP A 100 0.10 -6.46 -15.96
CA TRP A 100 1.13 -7.38 -15.52
C TRP A 100 1.62 -8.29 -16.63
N VAL A 101 2.83 -8.81 -16.44
CA VAL A 101 3.52 -9.81 -17.27
C VAL A 101 4.17 -10.88 -16.40
#